data_AF-A0A329TVY8-F1
#
_entry.id   AF-A0A329TVY8-F1
#
_cell.length_a   1.000
_cell.length_b   1.000
_cell.length_c   1.000
_cell.angle_alpha   90.00
_cell.angle_beta   90.00
_cell.angle_gamma   90.00
#
_symmetry.space_group_name_H-M   'P 1'
#
loop_
_entity.id
_entity.type
_entity.pdbx_description
1 polymer ?
#
loop_
_entity_poly.entity_id
_entity_poly.type
_entity_poly.pdbx_seq_one_letter_code
_entity_poly.pdbx_strand_id
1 'polypeptide(L)'
;MAKASQVVLSENEFYLIKAPNGKVLEVKNFNTEDGAAIRLWDYAGHPWQQWKFVDAGEGRWRIQNRFTGKMMDLALGGVVEGTWLHQWGRTSGLSQCWALEATRNGRTRIRNVLADKYIDLVGMNTSNGAQAQIWNFVSGGNQEWNLERVDPTVQQTRAKAEEAHDPEPTPSQRKHQNDLVRKLNNAGKGRAGRKA
;
A
#
# COMPACT_ATOMS: atom_id res chain seq x y z
N MET A 1 18.51 14.48 -27.55
CA MET A 1 17.23 14.31 -26.84
C MET A 1 17.32 13.04 -26.00
N ALA A 2 17.39 13.14 -24.67
CA ALA A 2 17.39 11.96 -23.82
C ALA A 2 15.99 11.33 -23.86
N LYS A 3 15.88 10.07 -24.29
CA LYS A 3 14.67 9.28 -24.09
C LYS A 3 14.42 9.24 -22.58
N ALA A 4 13.26 9.69 -22.13
CA ALA A 4 12.82 9.43 -20.77
C ALA A 4 12.90 7.91 -20.55
N SER A 5 13.64 7.47 -19.54
CA SER A 5 13.73 6.06 -19.18
C SER A 5 12.34 5.63 -18.69
N GLN A 6 11.62 4.89 -19.53
CA GLN A 6 10.38 4.25 -19.11
C GLN A 6 10.71 3.22 -18.04
N VAL A 7 9.97 3.23 -16.92
CA VAL A 7 10.07 2.16 -15.92
C VAL A 7 9.73 0.86 -16.62
N VAL A 8 10.69 -0.05 -16.71
CA VAL A 8 10.47 -1.40 -17.22
C VAL A 8 9.86 -2.20 -16.07
N LEU A 9 8.56 -2.48 -16.19
CA LEU A 9 7.85 -3.30 -15.22
C LEU A 9 8.06 -4.77 -15.53
N SER A 10 8.30 -5.55 -14.48
CA SER A 10 8.42 -7.00 -14.51
C SER A 10 7.20 -7.60 -13.85
N GLU A 11 6.58 -8.58 -14.51
CA GLU A 11 5.34 -9.21 -14.03
C GLU A 11 5.49 -10.00 -12.74
N ASN A 12 6.69 -10.22 -12.19
CA ASN A 12 6.91 -10.97 -10.94
C ASN A 12 7.47 -10.11 -9.82
N GLU A 13 7.50 -8.79 -10.02
CA GLU A 13 8.01 -7.83 -9.04
C GLU A 13 6.87 -7.01 -8.43
N PHE A 14 7.14 -6.44 -7.25
CA PHE A 14 6.24 -5.49 -6.59
C PHE A 14 6.82 -4.09 -6.67
N TYR A 15 5.94 -3.11 -6.71
CA TYR A 15 6.27 -1.70 -6.89
C TYR A 15 5.50 -0.83 -5.90
N LEU A 16 6.08 0.32 -5.59
CA LEU A 16 5.41 1.43 -4.93
C LEU A 16 4.89 2.38 -5.99
N ILE A 17 3.67 2.88 -5.81
CA ILE A 17 3.15 4.04 -6.54
C ILE A 17 3.37 5.25 -5.64
N LYS A 18 4.51 5.92 -5.81
CA LYS A 18 5.07 6.88 -4.87
C LYS A 18 4.88 8.31 -5.35
N ALA A 19 4.27 9.15 -4.53
CA ALA A 19 4.16 10.58 -4.78
C ALA A 19 5.54 11.26 -4.67
N PRO A 20 5.73 12.47 -5.23
CA PRO A 20 7.01 13.18 -5.19
C PRO A 20 7.54 13.46 -3.78
N ASN A 21 6.66 13.53 -2.78
CA ASN A 21 7.02 13.74 -1.38
C ASN A 21 7.41 12.45 -0.63
N GLY A 22 7.49 11.31 -1.33
CA GLY A 22 7.94 10.05 -0.77
C GLY A 22 6.85 9.15 -0.18
N LYS A 23 5.62 9.66 -0.05
CA LYS A 23 4.45 8.87 0.37
C LYS A 23 3.96 7.97 -0.76
N VAL A 24 3.18 6.94 -0.42
CA VAL A 24 2.76 5.90 -1.37
C VAL A 24 1.26 5.69 -1.36
N LEU A 25 0.70 5.25 -2.49
CA LEU A 25 -0.67 4.76 -2.52
C LEU A 25 -0.79 3.43 -1.78
N GLU A 26 -1.82 3.33 -0.95
CA GLU A 26 -2.13 2.14 -0.16
C GLU A 26 -3.63 1.84 -0.13
N VAL A 27 -3.96 0.58 0.19
CA VAL A 27 -5.32 0.21 0.62
C VAL A 27 -5.51 0.72 2.05
N LYS A 28 -6.53 1.56 2.25
CA LYS A 28 -6.81 2.20 3.53
C LYS A 28 -7.07 1.16 4.62
N ASN A 29 -6.39 1.33 5.76
CA ASN A 29 -6.59 0.55 6.97
C ASN A 29 -6.52 -0.96 6.74
N PHE A 30 -5.59 -1.45 5.89
CA PHE A 30 -5.38 -2.88 5.61
C PHE A 30 -6.68 -3.64 5.27
N ASN A 31 -7.69 -2.92 4.79
CA ASN A 31 -9.03 -3.46 4.63
C ASN A 31 -9.04 -4.44 3.46
N THR A 32 -9.48 -5.67 3.70
CA THR A 32 -9.50 -6.75 2.71
C THR A 32 -10.74 -6.76 1.84
N GLU A 33 -11.74 -5.93 2.16
CA GLU A 33 -13.05 -5.95 1.49
C GLU A 33 -13.03 -5.25 0.14
N ASP A 34 -13.97 -5.66 -0.72
CA ASP A 34 -14.33 -4.90 -1.91
C ASP A 34 -14.86 -3.52 -1.49
N GLY A 35 -14.46 -2.48 -2.21
CA GLY A 35 -14.81 -1.10 -1.87
C GLY A 35 -13.84 -0.42 -0.90
N ALA A 36 -12.78 -1.10 -0.44
CA ALA A 36 -11.77 -0.44 0.38
C ALA A 36 -11.07 0.68 -0.39
N ALA A 37 -11.10 1.90 0.18
CA ALA A 37 -10.58 3.10 -0.46
C ALA A 37 -9.05 3.04 -0.66
N ILE A 38 -8.58 3.63 -1.76
CA ILE A 38 -7.16 3.88 -1.98
C ILE A 38 -6.82 5.29 -1.52
N ARG A 39 -5.72 5.44 -0.78
CA ARG A 39 -5.26 6.73 -0.25
C ARG A 39 -3.75 6.85 -0.29
N LEU A 40 -3.26 8.07 -0.11
CA LEU A 40 -1.85 8.35 0.14
C LEU A 40 -1.51 8.19 1.62
N TRP A 41 -0.37 7.56 1.91
CA TRP A 41 0.15 7.41 3.27
C TRP A 41 1.67 7.31 3.29
N ASP A 42 2.27 7.51 4.47
CA ASP A 42 3.68 7.22 4.68
C ASP A 42 3.99 5.75 4.40
N TYR A 43 5.11 5.52 3.72
CA TYR A 43 5.57 4.17 3.46
C TYR A 43 6.14 3.55 4.72
N ALA A 44 5.49 2.49 5.19
CA ALA A 44 5.86 1.72 6.38
C ALA A 44 6.29 0.28 6.02
N GLY A 45 6.52 0.01 4.74
CA GLY A 45 6.99 -1.30 4.29
C GLY A 45 5.90 -2.37 4.19
N HIS A 46 4.64 -2.05 4.46
CA HIS A 46 3.58 -3.04 4.52
C HIS A 46 3.11 -3.54 3.15
N PRO A 47 2.60 -4.78 3.04
CA PRO A 47 2.19 -5.36 1.76
C PRO A 47 0.98 -4.65 1.13
N TRP A 48 0.09 -4.01 1.91
CA TRP A 48 -1.04 -3.25 1.36
C TRP A 48 -0.64 -1.93 0.71
N GLN A 49 0.64 -1.55 0.79
CA GLN A 49 1.25 -0.38 0.14
C GLN A 49 2.02 -0.76 -1.13
N GLN A 50 1.98 -2.03 -1.52
CA GLN A 50 2.79 -2.60 -2.60
C GLN A 50 1.89 -3.18 -3.67
N TRP A 51 2.28 -2.95 -4.92
CA TRP A 51 1.44 -3.20 -6.08
C TRP A 51 2.18 -4.05 -7.11
N LYS A 52 1.48 -5.01 -7.69
CA LYS A 52 1.94 -5.82 -8.81
C LYS A 52 1.23 -5.32 -10.06
N PHE A 53 1.98 -5.04 -11.12
CA PHE A 53 1.42 -4.68 -12.42
C PHE A 53 1.26 -5.96 -13.24
N VAL A 54 0.01 -6.33 -13.53
CA VAL A 54 -0.37 -7.54 -14.25
C VAL A 54 -0.81 -7.16 -15.66
N ASP A 55 -0.26 -7.80 -16.69
CA ASP A 55 -0.63 -7.50 -18.07
C ASP A 55 -2.15 -7.68 -18.30
N ALA A 56 -2.73 -6.68 -18.96
CA ALA A 56 -4.14 -6.66 -19.38
C ALA A 56 -4.29 -6.66 -20.91
N GLY A 57 -3.18 -6.89 -21.63
CA GLY A 57 -3.10 -6.86 -23.09
C GLY A 57 -3.12 -5.45 -23.66
N GLU A 58 -2.65 -5.31 -24.89
CA GLU A 58 -2.64 -4.04 -25.64
C GLU A 58 -1.88 -2.91 -24.92
N GLY A 59 -0.84 -3.26 -24.16
CA GLY A 59 -0.03 -2.30 -23.39
C GLY A 59 -0.73 -1.73 -22.15
N ARG A 60 -1.82 -2.36 -21.70
CA ARG A 60 -2.56 -1.97 -20.49
C ARG A 60 -2.17 -2.85 -19.32
N TRP A 61 -2.41 -2.34 -18.11
CA TRP A 61 -2.10 -3.02 -16.86
C TRP A 61 -3.32 -3.09 -15.97
N ARG A 62 -3.45 -4.19 -15.22
CA ARG A 62 -4.17 -4.21 -13.95
C ARG A 62 -3.19 -3.98 -12.82
N ILE A 63 -3.58 -3.21 -11.82
CA ILE A 63 -2.73 -2.89 -10.67
C ILE A 63 -3.26 -3.67 -9.47
N GLN A 64 -2.58 -4.76 -9.13
CA GLN A 64 -2.99 -5.70 -8.09
C GLN A 64 -2.32 -5.36 -6.76
N ASN A 65 -3.08 -5.28 -5.68
CA ASN A 65 -2.51 -5.12 -4.35
C ASN A 65 -1.81 -6.40 -3.87
N ARG A 66 -0.59 -6.30 -3.34
CA ARG A 66 0.17 -7.46 -2.84
C ARG A 66 -0.51 -8.17 -1.66
N PHE A 67 -1.17 -7.42 -0.78
CA PHE A 67 -1.78 -7.98 0.43
C PHE A 67 -3.10 -8.70 0.13
N THR A 68 -3.97 -8.08 -0.67
CA THR A 68 -5.35 -8.57 -0.87
C THR A 68 -5.53 -9.36 -2.16
N GLY A 69 -4.62 -9.23 -3.13
CA GLY A 69 -4.78 -9.78 -4.48
C GLY A 69 -5.87 -9.09 -5.31
N LYS A 70 -6.53 -8.05 -4.79
CA LYS A 70 -7.56 -7.28 -5.47
C LYS A 70 -6.97 -6.19 -6.35
N MET A 71 -7.76 -5.69 -7.30
CA MET A 71 -7.33 -4.73 -8.30
C MET A 71 -7.71 -3.30 -7.90
N MET A 72 -6.84 -2.34 -8.20
CA MET A 72 -7.18 -0.92 -8.20
C MET A 72 -8.25 -0.66 -9.26
N ASP A 73 -9.38 -0.13 -8.83
CA ASP A 73 -10.62 -0.01 -9.61
C ASP A 73 -11.27 1.36 -9.41
N LEU A 74 -12.09 1.76 -10.39
CA LEU A 74 -12.95 2.94 -10.25
C LEU A 74 -14.24 2.57 -9.54
N ALA A 75 -14.56 3.28 -8.47
CA ALA A 75 -15.79 3.05 -7.71
C ALA A 75 -17.01 3.08 -8.63
N LEU A 76 -17.78 1.99 -8.63
CA LEU A 76 -18.98 1.78 -9.46
C LEU A 76 -18.73 1.94 -10.97
N GLY A 77 -17.49 1.84 -11.44
CA GLY A 77 -17.13 2.10 -12.85
C GLY A 77 -17.34 3.56 -13.27
N GLY A 78 -17.39 4.51 -12.34
CA GLY A 78 -17.62 5.93 -12.64
C GLY A 78 -16.51 6.52 -13.53
N VAL A 79 -16.88 7.44 -14.43
CA VAL A 79 -15.95 8.05 -15.41
C VAL A 79 -15.82 9.57 -15.29
N VAL A 80 -16.54 10.15 -14.32
CA VAL A 80 -16.54 11.59 -14.05
C VAL A 80 -15.36 11.97 -13.16
N GLU A 81 -14.94 13.22 -13.25
CA GLU A 81 -13.94 13.78 -12.33
C GLU A 81 -14.38 13.60 -10.87
N GLY A 82 -13.45 13.23 -10.01
CA GLY A 82 -13.74 12.93 -8.61
C GLY A 82 -14.26 11.52 -8.34
N THR A 83 -14.36 10.66 -9.36
CA THR A 83 -14.65 9.23 -9.10
C THR A 83 -13.53 8.64 -8.26
N TRP A 84 -13.90 8.05 -7.12
CA TRP A 84 -12.97 7.47 -6.17
C TRP A 84 -12.27 6.23 -6.69
N LEU A 85 -11.02 6.04 -6.29
CA LEU A 85 -10.34 4.76 -6.40
C LEU A 85 -10.63 3.90 -5.17
N HIS A 86 -10.94 2.64 -5.43
CA HIS A 86 -11.05 1.59 -4.42
C HIS A 86 -10.33 0.33 -4.89
N GLN A 87 -10.26 -0.69 -4.05
CA GLN A 87 -9.96 -2.03 -4.52
C GLN A 87 -11.25 -2.82 -4.79
N TRP A 88 -11.20 -3.72 -5.76
CA TRP A 88 -12.27 -4.66 -6.03
C TRP A 88 -11.71 -5.98 -6.56
N GLY A 89 -12.45 -7.09 -6.38
CA GLY A 89 -12.19 -8.35 -7.05
C GLY A 89 -11.99 -8.17 -8.55
N ARG A 90 -11.15 -9.01 -9.17
CA ARG A 90 -10.82 -8.89 -10.60
C ARG A 90 -12.10 -9.00 -11.45
N THR A 91 -12.27 -8.07 -12.39
CA THR A 91 -13.30 -8.10 -13.42
C THR A 91 -12.70 -8.07 -14.83
N SER A 92 -13.54 -8.30 -15.83
CA SER A 92 -13.21 -8.06 -17.25
C SER A 92 -13.37 -6.59 -17.65
N GLY A 93 -13.91 -5.74 -16.78
CA GLY A 93 -14.21 -4.34 -17.06
C GLY A 93 -12.97 -3.46 -17.23
N LEU A 94 -13.09 -2.43 -18.05
CA LEU A 94 -12.02 -1.46 -18.31
C LEU A 94 -11.77 -0.49 -17.13
N SER A 95 -12.65 -0.47 -16.13
CA SER A 95 -12.47 0.30 -14.89
C SER A 95 -11.21 -0.14 -14.11
N GLN A 96 -10.76 -1.39 -14.30
CA GLN A 96 -9.54 -1.94 -13.70
C GLN A 96 -8.32 -1.91 -14.62
N CYS A 97 -8.45 -1.34 -15.82
CA CYS A 97 -7.39 -1.28 -16.81
C CYS A 97 -6.75 0.12 -16.83
N TRP A 98 -5.41 0.15 -16.79
CA TRP A 98 -4.62 1.36 -16.65
C TRP A 98 -3.52 1.43 -17.71
N ALA A 99 -3.34 2.60 -18.30
CA ALA A 99 -2.21 2.92 -19.18
C ALA A 99 -1.16 3.71 -18.40
N LEU A 100 0.11 3.42 -18.65
CA LEU A 100 1.24 4.08 -18.01
C LEU A 100 1.90 5.02 -19.00
N GLU A 101 1.93 6.31 -18.65
CA GLU A 101 2.46 7.36 -19.52
C GLU A 101 3.68 7.99 -18.88
N ALA A 102 4.85 7.77 -19.49
CA ALA A 102 6.08 8.42 -19.07
C ALA A 102 5.99 9.94 -19.31
N THR A 103 6.47 10.71 -18.35
CA THR A 103 6.59 12.16 -18.43
C THR A 103 8.03 12.56 -18.76
N ARG A 104 8.25 13.80 -19.21
CA ARG A 104 9.59 14.31 -19.56
C ARG A 104 10.54 14.37 -18.35
N ASN A 105 10.02 14.45 -17.14
CA ASN A 105 10.80 14.53 -15.90
C ASN A 105 11.10 13.14 -15.29
N GLY A 106 10.78 12.05 -16.01
CA GLY A 106 11.04 10.67 -15.56
C GLY A 106 9.96 10.07 -14.64
N ARG A 107 8.93 10.84 -14.28
CA ARG A 107 7.74 10.31 -13.57
C ARG A 107 6.76 9.64 -14.52
N THR A 108 5.75 9.00 -13.97
CA THR A 108 4.68 8.32 -14.68
C THR A 108 3.31 8.91 -14.32
N ARG A 109 2.47 9.16 -15.32
CA ARG A 109 1.03 9.34 -15.11
C ARG A 109 0.33 8.00 -15.33
N ILE A 110 -0.64 7.69 -14.48
CA ILE A 110 -1.40 6.43 -14.54
C ILE A 110 -2.81 6.78 -14.97
N ARG A 111 -3.17 6.45 -16.21
CA ARG A 111 -4.46 6.82 -16.81
C ARG A 111 -5.39 5.62 -16.81
N ASN A 112 -6.61 5.79 -16.33
CA ASN A 112 -7.64 4.78 -16.47
C ASN A 112 -8.09 4.67 -17.93
N VAL A 113 -8.21 3.44 -18.43
CA VAL A 113 -8.57 3.17 -19.82
C VAL A 113 -10.05 3.43 -20.09
N LEU A 114 -10.94 3.18 -19.13
CA LEU A 114 -12.38 3.44 -19.29
C LEU A 114 -12.70 4.94 -19.28
N ALA A 115 -12.12 5.69 -18.33
CA ALA A 115 -12.51 7.08 -18.07
C ALA A 115 -11.66 8.14 -18.80
N ASP A 116 -10.54 7.72 -19.39
CA ASP A 116 -9.52 8.60 -19.99
C ASP A 116 -9.03 9.70 -19.03
N LYS A 117 -8.88 9.36 -17.75
CA LYS A 117 -8.51 10.25 -16.65
C LYS A 117 -7.41 9.65 -15.78
N TYR A 118 -6.70 10.49 -15.05
CA TYR A 118 -5.48 10.11 -14.34
C TYR A 118 -5.75 9.92 -12.86
N ILE A 119 -5.00 9.01 -12.24
CA ILE A 119 -4.94 8.91 -10.78
C ILE A 119 -4.47 10.26 -10.21
N ASP A 120 -5.27 10.81 -9.32
CA ASP A 120 -5.18 12.15 -8.78
C ASP A 120 -5.40 12.13 -7.26
N LEU A 121 -4.70 13.01 -6.54
CA LEU A 121 -4.99 13.28 -5.13
C LEU A 121 -5.84 14.53 -5.00
N VAL A 122 -6.97 14.39 -4.31
CA VAL A 122 -7.99 15.44 -4.10
C VAL A 122 -7.35 16.73 -3.62
N GLY A 123 -7.67 17.83 -4.31
CA GLY A 123 -7.26 19.17 -3.90
C GLY A 123 -5.74 19.37 -3.86
N MET A 124 -4.99 18.57 -4.62
CA MET A 124 -3.52 18.53 -4.58
C MET A 124 -2.96 18.20 -3.18
N ASN A 125 -3.77 17.58 -2.32
CA ASN A 125 -3.39 17.24 -0.97
C ASN A 125 -2.41 16.07 -0.99
N THR A 126 -1.22 16.28 -0.42
CA THR A 126 -0.17 15.26 -0.33
C THR A 126 0.09 14.81 1.11
N SER A 127 -0.79 15.14 2.04
CA SER A 127 -0.75 14.65 3.42
C SER A 127 -1.26 13.22 3.55
N ASN A 128 -0.93 12.56 4.67
CA ASN A 128 -1.49 11.25 4.99
C ASN A 128 -3.02 11.32 5.03
N GLY A 129 -3.67 10.35 4.41
CA GLY A 129 -5.13 10.28 4.36
C GLY A 129 -5.74 10.90 3.11
N ALA A 130 -4.96 11.60 2.29
CA ALA A 130 -5.44 12.12 1.01
C ALA A 130 -5.97 10.97 0.15
N GLN A 131 -7.26 11.00 -0.17
CA GLN A 131 -7.92 9.94 -0.93
C GLN A 131 -7.59 10.09 -2.42
N ALA A 132 -7.40 8.95 -3.10
CA ALA A 132 -7.14 8.92 -4.53
C ALA A 132 -8.47 8.93 -5.32
N GLN A 133 -8.51 9.73 -6.37
CA GLN A 133 -9.61 9.86 -7.31
C GLN A 133 -9.08 9.83 -8.75
N ILE A 134 -9.96 9.91 -9.74
CA ILE A 134 -9.58 10.27 -11.11
C ILE A 134 -9.91 11.72 -11.41
N TRP A 135 -9.05 12.36 -12.21
CA TRP A 135 -9.28 13.72 -12.70
C TRP A 135 -8.69 13.88 -14.10
N ASN A 136 -9.16 14.89 -14.84
CA ASN A 136 -8.49 15.30 -16.07
C ASN A 136 -7.05 15.75 -15.78
N PHE A 137 -6.19 15.72 -16.78
CA PHE A 137 -4.83 16.20 -16.59
C PHE A 137 -4.81 17.71 -16.33
N VAL A 138 -4.22 18.13 -15.22
CA VAL A 138 -4.12 19.54 -14.82
C VAL A 138 -2.67 20.01 -14.60
N SER A 139 -1.68 19.25 -15.08
CA SER A 139 -0.24 19.55 -14.93
C SER A 139 0.22 19.75 -13.47
N GLY A 140 -0.47 19.12 -12.52
CA GLY A 140 -0.14 19.14 -11.10
C GLY A 140 0.74 17.96 -10.67
N GLY A 141 1.59 18.17 -9.67
CA GLY A 141 2.43 17.10 -9.10
C GLY A 141 1.65 15.99 -8.39
N ASN A 142 0.35 16.20 -8.12
CA ASN A 142 -0.58 15.25 -7.52
C ASN A 142 -1.08 14.16 -8.51
N GLN A 143 -0.66 14.21 -9.78
CA GLN A 143 -1.00 13.24 -10.83
C GLN A 143 0.22 12.51 -11.39
N GLU A 144 1.42 12.80 -10.87
CA GLU A 144 2.68 12.24 -11.36
C GLU A 144 3.35 11.39 -10.27
N TRP A 145 3.64 10.14 -10.60
CA TRP A 145 4.06 9.10 -9.67
C TRP A 145 5.45 8.56 -10.06
N ASN A 146 6.25 8.25 -9.04
CA ASN A 146 7.42 7.39 -9.20
C ASN A 146 6.97 5.93 -9.03
N LEU A 147 7.24 5.09 -10.03
CA LEU A 147 7.07 3.64 -9.90
C LEU A 147 8.41 3.06 -9.46
N GLU A 148 8.51 2.73 -8.18
CA GLU A 148 9.75 2.27 -7.56
C GLU A 148 9.62 0.78 -7.24
N ARG A 149 10.54 -0.05 -7.74
CA ARG A 149 10.54 -1.48 -7.41
C ARG A 149 10.81 -1.67 -5.92
N VAL A 150 10.03 -2.53 -5.27
CA VAL A 150 10.29 -2.97 -3.91
C VAL A 150 11.43 -3.99 -3.94
N ASP A 151 12.62 -3.61 -3.48
CA ASP A 151 13.71 -4.55 -3.31
C ASP A 151 13.48 -5.44 -2.07
N PRO A 152 13.36 -6.77 -2.22
CA PRO A 152 13.04 -7.68 -1.12
C PRO A 152 14.14 -7.77 -0.06
N THR A 153 15.38 -7.40 -0.39
CA THR A 153 16.56 -7.46 0.50
C THR A 153 16.62 -6.30 1.51
N VAL A 154 16.11 -5.12 1.15
CA VAL A 154 16.08 -3.92 2.02
C VAL A 154 14.98 -4.04 3.10
N GLN A 155 13.90 -4.76 2.78
CA GLN A 155 12.81 -5.05 3.71
C GLN A 155 13.23 -5.99 4.85
N GLN A 156 14.01 -7.05 4.54
CA GLN A 156 14.51 -7.99 5.56
C GLN A 156 15.48 -7.35 6.55
N THR A 157 16.27 -6.37 6.11
CA THR A 157 17.24 -5.67 6.98
C THR A 157 16.58 -4.67 7.92
N ARG A 158 15.50 -3.98 7.48
CA ARG A 158 14.73 -3.08 8.36
C ARG A 158 13.89 -3.83 9.38
N ALA A 159 13.19 -4.89 8.97
CA ALA A 159 12.40 -5.72 9.90
C ALA A 159 13.29 -6.33 11.00
N LYS A 160 14.49 -6.81 10.64
CA LYS A 160 15.47 -7.34 11.60
C LYS A 160 16.06 -6.27 12.53
N ALA A 161 16.15 -5.00 12.08
CA ALA A 161 16.66 -3.90 12.88
C ALA A 161 15.62 -3.33 13.86
N GLU A 162 14.33 -3.33 13.49
CA GLU A 162 13.23 -2.98 14.40
C GLU A 162 12.99 -4.06 15.45
N GLU A 163 13.10 -5.35 15.09
CA GLU A 163 13.05 -6.46 16.06
C GLU A 163 14.22 -6.42 17.05
N ALA A 164 15.39 -5.94 16.62
CA ALA A 164 16.55 -5.74 17.49
C ALA A 164 16.42 -4.51 18.44
N HIS A 165 15.36 -3.71 18.31
CA HIS A 165 15.16 -2.52 19.13
C HIS A 165 14.32 -2.76 20.40
N ASP A 166 13.77 -3.96 20.58
CA ASP A 166 13.25 -4.37 21.89
C ASP A 166 14.43 -4.95 22.68
N PRO A 167 15.00 -4.22 23.67
CA PRO A 167 16.14 -4.75 24.40
C PRO A 167 15.72 -6.03 25.10
N GLU A 168 16.46 -7.11 24.85
CA GLU A 168 16.29 -8.37 25.56
C GLU A 168 16.23 -8.04 27.07
N PRO A 169 15.19 -8.48 27.80
CA PRO A 169 15.02 -8.06 29.19
C PRO A 169 16.30 -8.38 29.95
N THR A 170 16.80 -7.37 30.66
CA THR A 170 18.03 -7.51 31.45
C THR A 170 17.88 -8.71 32.40
N PRO A 171 18.99 -9.35 32.83
CA PRO A 171 18.90 -10.49 33.75
C PRO A 171 18.05 -10.23 35.00
N SER A 172 17.99 -8.98 35.46
CA SER A 172 17.12 -8.51 36.55
C SER A 172 15.64 -8.53 36.17
N GLN A 173 15.28 -8.02 34.98
CA GLN A 173 13.91 -8.02 34.46
C GLN A 173 13.41 -9.45 34.18
N ARG A 174 14.27 -10.33 33.64
CA ARG A 174 13.96 -11.77 33.46
C ARG A 174 13.68 -12.46 34.79
N LYS A 175 14.47 -12.17 35.83
CA LYS A 175 14.24 -12.72 37.18
C LYS A 175 12.91 -12.23 37.75
N HIS A 176 12.62 -10.94 37.63
CA HIS A 176 11.36 -10.36 38.12
C HIS A 176 10.13 -10.95 37.41
N GLN A 177 10.22 -11.15 36.08
CA GLN A 177 9.17 -11.77 35.29
C GLN A 177 8.93 -13.23 35.68
N ASN A 178 10.00 -14.00 35.88
CA ASN A 178 9.92 -15.39 36.34
C ASN A 178 9.32 -15.52 37.75
N ASP A 179 9.64 -14.58 38.64
CA ASP A 179 9.09 -14.52 40.00
C ASP A 179 7.60 -14.13 39.99
N LEU A 180 7.19 -13.22 39.11
CA LEU A 180 5.78 -12.87 38.88
C LEU A 180 4.97 -14.07 38.37
N VAL A 181 5.49 -14.78 37.37
CA VAL A 181 4.84 -15.99 36.82
C VAL A 181 4.71 -17.07 37.90
N ARG A 182 5.75 -17.28 38.72
CA ARG A 182 5.69 -18.22 39.86
C ARG A 182 4.66 -17.82 40.90
N LYS A 183 4.56 -16.52 41.24
CA LYS A 183 3.57 -16.03 42.21
C LYS A 183 2.14 -16.19 41.69
N LEU A 184 1.89 -15.89 40.42
CA LEU A 184 0.58 -16.07 39.79
C LEU A 184 0.16 -17.54 39.76
N ASN A 185 1.09 -18.45 39.43
CA ASN A 185 0.82 -19.89 39.42
C ASN A 185 0.57 -20.46 40.82
N ASN A 186 1.17 -19.89 41.86
CA ASN A 186 0.94 -20.30 43.26
C ASN A 186 -0.35 -19.70 43.85
N ALA A 187 -0.74 -18.48 43.45
CA ALA A 187 -1.98 -17.85 43.90
C ALA A 187 -3.24 -18.61 43.42
N GLY A 188 -3.17 -19.28 42.27
CA GLY A 188 -4.25 -20.12 41.76
C GLY A 188 -4.50 -21.42 42.54
N LYS A 189 -3.53 -21.90 43.33
CA LYS A 189 -3.65 -23.16 44.10
C LYS A 189 -4.19 -22.98 45.52
N GLY A 190 -4.30 -21.74 46.02
CA GLY A 190 -4.69 -21.46 47.41
C GLY A 190 -6.20 -21.27 47.66
N ARG A 191 -7.05 -21.26 46.62
CA ARG A 191 -8.50 -20.97 46.77
C ARG A 191 -9.40 -22.20 46.76
N ALA A 192 -8.84 -23.41 46.67
CA ALA A 192 -9.57 -24.67 46.78
C ALA A 192 -9.27 -25.32 48.14
N GLY A 193 -9.83 -24.78 49.22
CA GLY A 193 -9.68 -25.42 50.53
C GLY A 193 -10.00 -24.56 51.73
N ARG A 194 -11.29 -24.22 51.93
CA ARG A 194 -11.87 -24.18 53.27
C ARG A 194 -13.39 -24.34 53.19
N LYS A 195 -13.84 -25.45 53.77
CA LYS A 195 -15.22 -25.93 53.91
C LYS A 195 -16.03 -25.04 54.86
N ALA A 196 -17.33 -24.91 54.60
CA ALA A 196 -18.40 -25.53 55.40
C ALA A 196 -19.66 -25.56 54.54
#